data_AF-A0A916N4I8-F1
#
_entry.id   AF-A0A916N4I8-F1
#
_cell.length_a   1.000
_cell.length_b   1.000
_cell.length_c   1.000
_cell.angle_alpha   90.00
_cell.angle_beta   90.00
_cell.angle_gamma   90.00
#
_symmetry.space_group_name_H-M   'P 1'
#
loop_
_entity.id
_entity.type
_entity.pdbx_description
1 polymer ?
#
loop_
_entity_poly.entity_id
_entity_poly.type
_entity_poly.pdbx_seq_one_letter_code
_entity_poly.pdbx_strand_id
1 'polypeptide(L)'
;MQSFHSNSPAAPFRLAVPERQPLFTGRGWALLAALTVVVAIGVPVCALLVPEGHPLHLSAYALTLIGKIMCYALAAIALDLVWGYCGILSLGHGLFFALGGYATGMYLMRAIGREGVYKSDLPDFMVFLDWKELPWFWHGTEHLGYALLLVVLVPGVLAWLFGFFAFRSRIKGVYLSIITQAMTYAAMLLFFRNETGFGGNNGFTDFKRIAGFAVAAPQTRTALFVLTFLALLAGFVACRYIVTSKLGRVVTAVRDAEMRVMFSGYNPLGYKLFVWTFSAVLCGIAGALYVPQVGIINPGEMSPGNSIEMAVWVAVGGRGTLIGPVIGAFLVNGAKTMFTAYFAEYWLFLLGAMFVLVTLYLPDGVIGLLKRLRERSRSAMPAKPVAQEPVSSSAVAGRTGGEA
;
A
#
# COMPACT_ATOMS: atom_id res chain seq x y z
N MET A 1 -67.34 -1.26 -34.86
CA MET A 1 -66.51 -0.46 -33.94
C MET A 1 -66.24 -1.29 -32.69
N GLN A 2 -65.13 -2.02 -32.65
CA GLN A 2 -64.69 -2.75 -31.46
C GLN A 2 -63.63 -1.90 -30.74
N SER A 3 -63.92 -1.55 -29.49
CA SER A 3 -63.08 -0.70 -28.64
C SER A 3 -61.84 -1.46 -28.16
N PHE A 4 -60.65 -1.07 -28.62
CA PHE A 4 -59.39 -1.45 -28.03
C PHE A 4 -59.17 -0.67 -26.73
N HIS A 5 -59.44 -1.30 -25.58
CA HIS A 5 -58.95 -0.83 -24.28
C HIS A 5 -58.13 -1.92 -23.61
N SER A 6 -56.86 -2.05 -24.01
CA SER A 6 -55.84 -2.77 -23.22
C SER A 6 -55.11 -1.76 -22.32
N ASN A 7 -55.73 -1.37 -21.20
CA ASN A 7 -55.04 -0.64 -20.14
C ASN A 7 -54.26 -1.64 -19.27
N SER A 8 -53.13 -2.12 -19.76
CA SER A 8 -52.09 -2.65 -18.88
C SER A 8 -51.27 -1.46 -18.38
N PRO A 9 -51.21 -1.18 -17.06
CA PRO A 9 -50.36 -0.11 -16.56
C PRO A 9 -48.91 -0.44 -16.93
N ALA A 10 -48.29 0.41 -17.76
CA ALA A 10 -46.88 0.27 -18.09
C ALA A 10 -46.07 0.24 -16.79
N ALA A 11 -45.32 -0.84 -16.57
CA ALA A 11 -44.50 -1.00 -15.38
C ALA A 11 -43.60 0.25 -15.25
N PRO A 12 -43.56 0.91 -14.07
CA PRO A 12 -42.76 2.11 -13.91
C PRO A 12 -41.30 1.79 -14.23
N PHE A 13 -40.67 2.61 -15.08
CA PHE A 13 -39.27 2.49 -15.42
C PHE A 13 -38.44 2.51 -14.14
N ARG A 14 -37.95 1.33 -13.72
CA ARG A 14 -36.98 1.20 -12.64
C ARG A 14 -35.62 1.17 -13.28
N LEU A 15 -34.86 2.25 -13.12
CA LEU A 15 -33.44 2.23 -13.41
C LEU A 15 -32.83 1.12 -12.55
N ALA A 16 -32.40 0.02 -13.17
CA ALA A 16 -31.75 -1.09 -12.48
C ALA A 16 -30.37 -0.62 -12.00
N VAL A 17 -30.33 0.10 -10.88
CA VAL A 17 -29.08 0.51 -10.24
C VAL A 17 -28.46 -0.75 -9.64
N PRO A 18 -27.24 -1.13 -10.02
CA PRO A 18 -26.58 -2.28 -9.42
C PRO A 18 -26.54 -2.11 -7.90
N GLU A 19 -26.99 -3.12 -7.16
CA GLU A 19 -26.87 -3.11 -5.71
C GLU A 19 -25.40 -2.96 -5.30
N ARG A 20 -25.14 -2.22 -4.22
CA ARG A 20 -23.79 -2.09 -3.70
C ARG A 20 -23.31 -3.46 -3.26
N GLN A 21 -22.36 -4.01 -4.00
CA GLN A 21 -21.68 -5.23 -3.57
C GLN A 21 -20.97 -4.98 -2.23
N PRO A 22 -21.03 -5.95 -1.30
CA PRO A 22 -20.32 -5.83 -0.04
C PRO A 22 -18.81 -5.74 -0.28
N LEU A 23 -18.10 -5.00 0.57
CA LEU A 23 -16.66 -4.74 0.43
C LEU A 23 -15.85 -6.05 0.33
N PHE A 24 -16.21 -7.00 1.20
CA PHE A 24 -15.74 -8.36 1.23
C PHE A 24 -16.93 -9.31 1.35
N THR A 25 -16.73 -10.55 0.90
CA THR A 25 -17.67 -11.63 1.21
C THR A 25 -17.63 -11.95 2.71
N GLY A 26 -18.65 -12.60 3.27
CA GLY A 26 -18.64 -13.03 4.68
C GLY A 26 -17.41 -13.89 5.01
N ARG A 27 -16.99 -14.76 4.07
CA ARG A 27 -15.73 -15.51 4.17
C ARG A 27 -14.50 -14.61 4.19
N GLY A 28 -14.49 -13.54 3.39
CA GLY A 28 -13.40 -12.57 3.36
C GLY A 28 -13.22 -11.86 4.71
N TRP A 29 -14.31 -11.41 5.32
CA TRP A 29 -14.27 -10.83 6.67
C TRP A 29 -13.82 -11.83 7.73
N ALA A 30 -14.32 -13.07 7.68
CA ALA A 30 -13.88 -14.13 8.59
C ALA A 30 -12.38 -14.43 8.46
N LEU A 31 -11.84 -14.48 7.24
CA LEU A 31 -10.41 -14.68 7.00
C LEU A 31 -9.56 -13.52 7.51
N LEU A 32 -9.99 -12.27 7.29
CA LEU A 32 -9.28 -11.11 7.83
C LEU A 32 -9.29 -11.11 9.35
N ALA A 33 -10.45 -11.36 9.98
CA ALA A 33 -10.56 -11.44 11.43
C ALA A 33 -9.69 -12.57 12.01
N ALA A 34 -9.73 -13.76 11.40
CA ALA A 34 -8.88 -14.88 11.80
C ALA A 34 -7.39 -14.54 11.68
N LEU A 35 -6.97 -13.92 10.57
CA LEU A 35 -5.59 -13.48 10.37
C LEU A 35 -5.19 -12.44 11.42
N THR A 36 -6.07 -11.47 11.71
CA THR A 36 -5.82 -10.46 12.75
C THR A 36 -5.64 -11.10 14.13
N VAL A 37 -6.50 -12.05 14.51
CA VAL A 37 -6.37 -12.76 15.79
C VAL A 37 -5.07 -13.56 15.85
N VAL A 38 -4.74 -14.30 14.79
CA VAL A 38 -3.50 -15.09 14.70
C VAL A 38 -2.28 -14.20 14.81
N VAL A 39 -2.24 -13.05 14.15
CA VAL A 39 -1.09 -12.16 14.19
C VAL A 39 -1.03 -11.37 15.50
N ALA A 40 -2.15 -10.78 15.94
CA ALA A 40 -2.18 -9.93 17.14
C ALA A 40 -1.99 -10.70 18.44
N ILE A 41 -2.32 -12.00 18.48
CA ILE A 41 -2.11 -12.85 19.67
C ILE A 41 -0.95 -13.81 19.46
N GLY A 42 -0.90 -14.50 18.32
CA GLY A 42 0.11 -15.52 18.05
C GLY A 42 1.53 -14.95 18.00
N VAL A 43 1.74 -13.77 17.40
CA VAL A 43 3.08 -13.17 17.35
C VAL A 43 3.58 -12.78 18.74
N PRO A 44 2.82 -12.08 19.60
CA PRO A 44 3.25 -11.84 20.97
C PRO A 44 3.53 -13.10 21.77
N VAL A 45 2.72 -14.14 21.63
CA VAL A 45 2.96 -15.44 22.29
C VAL A 45 4.29 -16.04 21.82
N CYS A 46 4.50 -16.11 20.50
CA CYS A 46 5.72 -16.66 19.90
C CYS A 46 6.98 -15.81 20.17
N ALA A 47 6.84 -14.50 20.34
CA ALA A 47 7.96 -13.60 20.59
C ALA A 47 8.33 -13.48 22.08
N LEU A 48 7.35 -13.51 22.98
CA LEU A 48 7.53 -13.17 24.39
C LEU A 48 7.42 -14.36 25.34
N LEU A 49 6.64 -15.38 25.01
CA LEU A 49 6.36 -16.52 25.90
C LEU A 49 7.08 -17.80 25.48
N VAL A 50 7.35 -17.97 24.19
CA VAL A 50 8.04 -19.16 23.66
C VAL A 50 9.56 -19.02 23.90
N PRO A 51 10.24 -20.03 24.50
CA PRO A 51 11.68 -19.99 24.74
C PRO A 51 12.51 -19.95 23.45
N GLU A 52 13.68 -19.30 23.49
CA GLU A 52 14.53 -19.05 22.31
C GLU A 52 14.95 -20.30 21.52
N GLY A 53 15.08 -21.45 22.18
CA GLY A 53 15.43 -22.73 21.54
C GLY A 53 14.28 -23.44 20.83
N HIS A 54 13.05 -22.95 20.96
CA HIS A 54 11.87 -23.58 20.36
C HIS A 54 11.69 -23.12 18.90
N PRO A 55 11.32 -24.00 17.95
CA PRO A 55 11.22 -23.65 16.52
C PRO A 55 10.17 -22.57 16.20
N LEU A 56 9.22 -22.34 17.12
CA LEU A 56 8.21 -21.28 16.99
C LEU A 56 8.63 -19.94 17.61
N HIS A 57 9.82 -19.83 18.22
CA HIS A 57 10.27 -18.57 18.78
C HIS A 57 10.54 -17.53 17.69
N LEU A 58 9.95 -16.34 17.84
CA LEU A 58 10.19 -15.23 16.93
C LEU A 58 11.30 -14.33 17.48
N SER A 59 12.48 -14.45 16.89
CA SER A 59 13.62 -13.64 17.26
C SER A 59 13.38 -12.15 16.97
N ALA A 60 14.12 -11.28 17.67
CA ALA A 60 14.08 -9.84 17.42
C ALA A 60 14.40 -9.49 15.95
N TYR A 61 15.32 -10.24 15.33
CA TYR A 61 15.66 -10.08 13.91
C TYR A 61 14.46 -10.43 13.01
N ALA A 62 13.76 -11.52 13.28
CA ALA A 62 12.59 -11.92 12.49
C ALA A 62 11.47 -10.87 12.60
N LEU A 63 11.22 -10.35 13.80
CA LEU A 63 10.23 -9.29 14.03
C LEU A 63 10.58 -8.02 13.25
N THR A 64 11.81 -7.51 13.36
CA THR A 64 12.20 -6.28 12.68
C THR A 64 12.27 -6.45 11.16
N LEU A 65 12.73 -7.60 10.67
CA LEU A 65 12.78 -7.89 9.23
C LEU A 65 11.38 -7.98 8.62
N ILE A 66 10.49 -8.79 9.19
CA ILE A 66 9.13 -8.96 8.66
C ILE A 66 8.34 -7.65 8.83
N GLY A 67 8.51 -6.96 9.96
CA GLY A 67 7.96 -5.63 10.21
C GLY A 67 8.37 -4.61 9.15
N LYS A 68 9.65 -4.55 8.82
CA LYS A 68 10.19 -3.73 7.71
C LYS A 68 9.52 -4.07 6.37
N ILE A 69 9.38 -5.37 6.05
CA ILE A 69 8.73 -5.82 4.82
C ILE A 69 7.24 -5.44 4.79
N MET A 70 6.55 -5.46 5.94
CA MET A 70 5.16 -4.98 6.03
C MET A 70 5.03 -3.48 5.76
N CYS A 71 5.99 -2.65 6.22
CA CYS A 71 6.05 -1.24 5.85
C CYS A 71 6.21 -1.08 4.33
N TYR A 72 7.12 -1.83 3.71
CA TYR A 72 7.28 -1.84 2.25
C TYR A 72 6.03 -2.33 1.52
N ALA A 73 5.31 -3.32 2.06
CA ALA A 73 4.04 -3.77 1.52
C ALA A 73 2.97 -2.68 1.58
N LEU A 74 2.93 -1.88 2.66
CA LEU A 74 2.02 -0.75 2.78
C LEU A 74 2.34 0.35 1.76
N ALA A 75 3.62 0.65 1.55
CA ALA A 75 4.06 1.55 0.49
C ALA A 75 3.75 1.01 -0.92
N ALA A 76 3.87 -0.31 -1.13
CA ALA A 76 3.50 -0.96 -2.38
C ALA A 76 1.99 -0.86 -2.66
N ILE A 77 1.13 -1.06 -1.65
CA ILE A 77 -0.31 -0.84 -1.77
C ILE A 77 -0.61 0.61 -2.14
N ALA A 78 0.09 1.56 -1.50
CA ALA A 78 -0.07 2.98 -1.79
C ALA A 78 0.24 3.29 -3.26
N LEU A 79 1.38 2.79 -3.77
CA LEU A 79 1.74 2.96 -5.18
C LEU A 79 0.76 2.25 -6.12
N ASP A 80 0.28 1.05 -5.77
CA ASP A 80 -0.71 0.31 -6.57
C ASP A 80 -2.05 1.05 -6.69
N LEU A 81 -2.46 1.77 -5.64
CA LEU A 81 -3.68 2.59 -5.71
C LEU A 81 -3.58 3.63 -6.84
N VAL A 82 -2.41 4.24 -7.03
CA VAL A 82 -2.18 5.26 -8.05
C VAL A 82 -1.86 4.64 -9.40
N TRP A 83 -0.92 3.69 -9.44
CA TRP A 83 -0.48 3.11 -10.70
C TRP A 83 -1.45 2.05 -11.23
N GLY A 84 -1.88 1.14 -10.36
CA GLY A 84 -2.81 0.06 -10.70
C GLY A 84 -4.18 0.58 -11.09
N TYR A 85 -4.79 1.48 -10.30
CA TYR A 85 -6.17 1.92 -10.53
C TYR A 85 -6.30 3.27 -11.24
N CYS A 86 -5.41 4.23 -10.99
CA CYS A 86 -5.45 5.53 -11.67
C CYS A 86 -4.62 5.55 -12.96
N GLY A 87 -3.76 4.54 -13.21
CA GLY A 87 -2.91 4.47 -14.40
C GLY A 87 -1.67 5.35 -14.36
N ILE A 88 -1.34 5.87 -13.18
CA ILE A 88 -0.31 6.88 -13.02
C ILE A 88 0.90 6.23 -12.37
N LEU A 89 1.96 5.98 -13.14
CA LEU A 89 3.22 5.51 -12.56
C LEU A 89 3.94 6.71 -11.94
N SER A 90 4.25 6.63 -10.65
CA SER A 90 5.14 7.58 -10.00
C SER A 90 6.39 6.91 -9.48
N LEU A 91 7.51 7.59 -9.70
CA LEU A 91 8.82 7.22 -9.21
C LEU A 91 9.26 8.20 -8.10
N GLY A 92 8.29 8.74 -7.35
CA GLY A 92 8.54 9.65 -6.23
C GLY A 92 7.91 9.25 -4.89
N HIS A 93 7.32 8.05 -4.79
CA HIS A 93 6.73 7.56 -3.54
C HIS A 93 7.75 7.37 -2.41
N GLY A 94 9.04 7.18 -2.74
CA GLY A 94 10.14 7.18 -1.78
C GLY A 94 10.25 8.49 -1.00
N LEU A 95 9.96 9.64 -1.62
CA LEU A 95 9.91 10.92 -0.92
C LEU A 95 8.84 10.92 0.18
N PHE A 96 7.61 10.51 -0.16
CA PHE A 96 6.51 10.49 0.81
C PHE A 96 6.76 9.51 1.95
N PHE A 97 7.35 8.34 1.64
CA PHE A 97 7.79 7.37 2.62
C PHE A 97 8.79 7.98 3.59
N ALA A 98 9.88 8.55 3.07
CA ALA A 98 10.91 9.13 3.90
C ALA A 98 10.39 10.33 4.71
N LEU A 99 9.54 11.20 4.16
CA LEU A 99 8.99 12.34 4.91
C LEU A 99 8.21 11.91 6.17
N GLY A 100 7.42 10.84 6.08
CA GLY A 100 6.77 10.27 7.26
C GLY A 100 7.77 9.62 8.24
N GLY A 101 8.81 8.97 7.70
CA GLY A 101 9.91 8.46 8.50
C GLY A 101 10.67 9.56 9.25
N TYR A 102 11.00 10.66 8.58
CA TYR A 102 11.62 11.84 9.17
C TYR A 102 10.75 12.47 10.24
N ALA A 103 9.43 12.61 10.02
CA ALA A 103 8.52 13.15 11.03
C ALA A 103 8.53 12.33 12.33
N THR A 104 8.54 10.99 12.24
CA THR A 104 8.65 10.12 13.41
C THR A 104 10.07 10.10 13.98
N GLY A 105 11.09 10.13 13.12
CA GLY A 105 12.49 10.20 13.51
C GLY A 105 12.83 11.48 14.29
N MET A 106 12.21 12.62 13.94
CA MET A 106 12.32 13.86 14.72
C MET A 106 11.79 13.65 16.15
N TYR A 107 10.64 13.01 16.31
CA TYR A 107 10.11 12.66 17.62
C TYR A 107 11.04 11.71 18.39
N LEU A 108 11.53 10.66 17.75
CA LEU A 108 12.45 9.71 18.40
C LEU A 108 13.75 10.39 18.83
N MET A 109 14.27 11.32 18.05
CA MET A 109 15.43 12.14 18.40
C MET A 109 15.17 13.03 19.61
N ARG A 110 14.00 13.66 19.67
CA ARG A 110 13.59 14.47 20.83
C ARG A 110 13.34 13.62 22.07
N ALA A 111 12.84 12.40 21.91
CA ALA A 111 12.50 11.50 23.00
C ALA A 111 13.73 10.93 23.74
N ILE A 112 14.92 10.99 23.15
CA ILE A 112 16.19 10.60 23.79
C ILE A 112 16.53 11.57 24.94
N GLY A 113 16.27 12.86 24.76
CA GLY A 113 16.69 13.90 25.72
C GLY A 113 18.18 13.79 26.07
N ARG A 114 18.49 13.86 27.37
CA ARG A 114 19.89 13.80 27.87
C ARG A 114 20.47 12.39 27.98
N GLU A 115 19.78 11.36 27.47
CA GLU A 115 20.32 10.00 27.35
C GLU A 115 21.26 9.86 26.15
N GLY A 116 21.39 10.90 25.32
CA GLY A 116 22.35 10.98 24.20
C GLY A 116 23.81 11.04 24.65
N VAL A 117 24.72 10.80 23.72
CA VAL A 117 26.18 10.82 23.93
C VAL A 117 26.63 12.17 24.50
N TYR A 118 26.06 13.27 24.00
CA TYR A 118 26.46 14.62 24.41
C TYR A 118 25.67 15.17 25.61
N LYS A 119 24.70 14.41 26.15
CA LYS A 119 23.85 14.77 27.30
C LYS A 119 23.22 16.17 27.19
N SER A 120 22.90 16.59 25.97
CA SER A 120 22.31 17.89 25.65
C SER A 120 20.79 17.80 25.49
N ASP A 121 20.11 18.95 25.54
CA ASP A 121 18.68 19.05 25.20
C ASP A 121 18.46 19.09 23.68
N LEU A 122 19.52 19.30 22.90
CA LEU A 122 19.55 19.13 21.44
C LEU A 122 19.83 17.67 21.07
N PRO A 123 19.26 17.16 19.96
CA PRO A 123 19.64 15.86 19.41
C PRO A 123 21.15 15.74 19.17
N ASP A 124 21.73 14.57 19.42
CA ASP A 124 23.19 14.35 19.35
C ASP A 124 23.81 14.77 18.01
N PHE A 125 23.12 14.49 16.89
CA PHE A 125 23.61 14.87 15.57
C PHE A 125 23.67 16.40 15.39
N MET A 126 22.79 17.16 16.04
CA MET A 126 22.79 18.62 15.98
C MET A 126 23.96 19.19 16.78
N VAL A 127 24.27 18.60 17.93
CA VAL A 127 25.45 18.96 18.73
C VAL A 127 26.74 18.67 17.93
N PHE A 128 26.84 17.49 17.32
CA PHE A 128 27.96 17.12 16.47
C PHE A 128 28.12 18.06 15.26
N LEU A 129 27.03 18.56 14.69
CA LEU A 129 27.02 19.53 13.57
C LEU A 129 27.09 21.00 14.02
N ASP A 130 27.44 21.27 15.28
CA ASP A 130 27.61 22.59 15.89
C ASP A 130 26.37 23.51 15.89
N TRP A 131 25.17 22.92 15.95
CA TRP A 131 23.95 23.70 16.13
C TRP A 131 23.85 24.25 17.57
N LYS A 132 23.45 25.53 17.69
CA LYS A 132 23.29 26.20 19.00
C LYS A 132 21.86 26.14 19.52
N GLU A 133 20.88 26.12 18.63
CA GLU A 133 19.47 26.12 18.96
C GLU A 133 18.69 25.19 18.03
N LEU A 134 17.51 24.77 18.49
CA LEU A 134 16.64 23.89 17.74
C LEU A 134 15.94 24.69 16.62
N PRO A 135 15.95 24.24 15.35
CA PRO A 135 15.25 24.93 14.27
C PRO A 135 13.74 25.01 14.52
N TRP A 136 13.09 26.05 13.99
CA TRP A 136 11.67 26.30 14.25
C TRP A 136 10.74 25.13 13.86
N PHE A 137 11.06 24.42 12.77
CA PHE A 137 10.28 23.29 12.26
C PHE A 137 10.42 22.01 13.09
N TRP A 138 11.31 21.99 14.10
CA TRP A 138 11.41 20.90 15.08
C TRP A 138 10.56 21.12 16.33
N HIS A 139 10.05 22.33 16.58
CA HIS A 139 9.18 22.57 17.73
C HIS A 139 7.90 21.75 17.64
N GLY A 140 7.44 21.23 18.78
CA GLY A 140 6.28 20.35 18.88
C GLY A 140 6.61 18.88 18.65
N THR A 141 7.77 18.55 18.03
CA THR A 141 8.14 17.15 17.77
C THR A 141 8.51 16.36 19.03
N GLU A 142 8.63 17.00 20.19
CA GLU A 142 8.64 16.32 21.50
C GLU A 142 7.34 15.58 21.83
N HIS A 143 6.21 15.98 21.22
CA HIS A 143 4.91 15.36 21.44
C HIS A 143 4.59 14.36 20.33
N LEU A 144 4.33 13.11 20.72
CA LEU A 144 4.01 12.03 19.77
C LEU A 144 2.81 12.38 18.88
N GLY A 145 1.75 12.98 19.45
CA GLY A 145 0.56 13.35 18.68
C GLY A 145 0.85 14.37 17.58
N TYR A 146 1.74 15.34 17.83
CA TYR A 146 2.15 16.31 16.83
C TYR A 146 3.00 15.66 15.73
N ALA A 147 3.92 14.77 16.10
CA ALA A 147 4.70 14.01 15.12
C ALA A 147 3.81 13.13 14.23
N LEU A 148 2.81 12.44 14.79
CA LEU A 148 1.83 11.67 14.02
C LEU A 148 0.97 12.57 13.10
N LEU A 149 0.67 13.80 13.52
CA LEU A 149 0.03 14.77 12.65
C LEU A 149 0.94 15.14 11.47
N LEU A 150 2.24 15.37 11.69
CA LEU A 150 3.21 15.65 10.62
C LEU A 150 3.37 14.46 9.65
N VAL A 151 3.32 13.22 10.15
CA VAL A 151 3.35 12.00 9.31
C VAL A 151 2.25 12.01 8.24
N VAL A 152 1.09 12.59 8.56
CA VAL A 152 -0.04 12.71 7.62
C VAL A 152 0.04 14.02 6.83
N LEU A 153 0.22 15.15 7.51
CA LEU A 153 0.13 16.46 6.91
C LEU A 153 1.29 16.75 5.95
N VAL A 154 2.53 16.42 6.29
CA VAL A 154 3.69 16.79 5.47
C VAL A 154 3.67 16.07 4.12
N PRO A 155 3.56 14.72 4.05
CA PRO A 155 3.42 14.03 2.76
C PRO A 155 2.12 14.42 2.05
N GLY A 156 1.01 14.57 2.79
CA GLY A 156 -0.30 14.89 2.23
C GLY A 156 -0.37 16.27 1.57
N VAL A 157 0.10 17.31 2.25
CA VAL A 157 0.15 18.69 1.72
C VAL A 157 1.11 18.77 0.55
N LEU A 158 2.31 18.19 0.66
CA LEU A 158 3.26 18.18 -0.45
C LEU A 158 2.67 17.48 -1.68
N ALA A 159 2.07 16.30 -1.49
CA ALA A 159 1.43 15.57 -2.57
C ALA A 159 0.23 16.32 -3.15
N TRP A 160 -0.58 16.98 -2.32
CA TRP A 160 -1.70 17.78 -2.78
C TRP A 160 -1.24 18.97 -3.61
N LEU A 161 -0.24 19.74 -3.15
CA LEU A 161 0.32 20.87 -3.89
C LEU A 161 0.91 20.40 -5.23
N PHE A 162 1.79 19.42 -5.19
CA PHE A 162 2.43 18.89 -6.39
C PHE A 162 1.41 18.29 -7.37
N GLY A 163 0.52 17.44 -6.87
CA GLY A 163 -0.53 16.78 -7.65
C GLY A 163 -1.51 17.78 -8.27
N PHE A 164 -1.85 18.86 -7.54
CA PHE A 164 -2.72 19.90 -8.05
C PHE A 164 -2.13 20.54 -9.31
N PHE A 165 -0.87 20.99 -9.26
CA PHE A 165 -0.22 21.58 -10.44
C PHE A 165 0.00 20.55 -11.56
N ALA A 166 0.45 19.34 -11.23
CA ALA A 166 0.74 18.32 -12.21
C ALA A 166 -0.51 17.86 -12.99
N PHE A 167 -1.61 17.61 -12.28
CA PHE A 167 -2.86 17.15 -12.91
C PHE A 167 -3.66 18.29 -13.53
N ARG A 168 -3.60 19.52 -12.98
CA ARG A 168 -4.20 20.71 -13.60
C ARG A 168 -3.55 20.99 -14.96
N SER A 169 -2.23 20.86 -15.05
CA SER A 169 -1.46 21.01 -16.29
C SER A 169 -1.57 19.80 -17.22
N ARG A 170 -2.40 18.80 -16.88
CA ARG A 170 -2.67 17.60 -17.68
C ARG A 170 -1.41 16.84 -18.09
N ILE A 171 -0.41 16.78 -17.21
CA ILE A 171 0.80 15.98 -17.44
C ILE A 171 0.41 14.49 -17.45
N LYS A 172 0.86 13.75 -18.46
CA LYS A 172 0.46 12.35 -18.69
C LYS A 172 1.66 11.42 -18.81
N GLY A 173 1.42 10.15 -18.45
CA GLY A 173 2.33 9.03 -18.68
C GLY A 173 3.71 9.26 -18.08
N VAL A 174 4.74 8.95 -18.89
CA VAL A 174 6.15 8.96 -18.48
C VAL A 174 6.61 10.33 -17.98
N TYR A 175 6.08 11.43 -18.52
CA TYR A 175 6.45 12.78 -18.08
C TYR A 175 6.15 13.00 -16.59
N LEU A 176 5.04 12.48 -16.08
CA LEU A 176 4.76 12.60 -14.66
C LEU A 176 5.75 11.77 -13.83
N SER A 177 6.09 10.56 -14.27
CA SER A 177 7.08 9.71 -13.62
C SER A 177 8.42 10.44 -13.51
N ILE A 178 8.90 11.05 -14.59
CA ILE A 178 10.15 11.83 -14.64
C ILE A 178 10.09 13.01 -13.66
N ILE A 179 9.01 13.77 -13.64
CA ILE A 179 8.89 14.93 -12.74
C ILE A 179 8.83 14.48 -11.28
N THR A 180 8.10 13.40 -10.95
CA THR A 180 8.06 12.88 -9.57
C THR A 180 9.43 12.36 -9.10
N GLN A 181 10.20 11.77 -10.00
CA GLN A 181 11.59 11.39 -9.76
C GLN A 181 12.48 12.61 -9.53
N ALA A 182 12.34 13.66 -10.34
CA ALA A 182 13.10 14.90 -10.19
C ALA A 182 12.80 15.61 -8.85
N MET A 183 11.51 15.71 -8.47
CA MET A 183 11.09 16.24 -7.16
C MET A 183 11.74 15.48 -6.01
N THR A 184 11.73 14.16 -6.11
CA THR A 184 12.27 13.25 -5.10
C THR A 184 13.78 13.38 -4.97
N TYR A 185 14.48 13.46 -6.10
CA TYR A 185 15.93 13.71 -6.13
C TYR A 185 16.28 15.09 -5.56
N ALA A 186 15.52 16.14 -5.90
CA ALA A 186 15.73 17.48 -5.35
C ALA A 186 15.53 17.53 -3.83
N ALA A 187 14.48 16.89 -3.31
CA ALA A 187 14.24 16.78 -1.88
C ALA A 187 15.34 15.98 -1.17
N MET A 188 15.79 14.88 -1.76
CA MET A 188 16.92 14.10 -1.25
C MET A 188 18.19 14.96 -1.13
N LEU A 189 18.54 15.72 -2.16
CA LEU A 189 19.70 16.62 -2.14
C LEU A 189 19.56 17.71 -1.07
N LEU A 190 18.36 18.24 -0.86
CA LEU A 190 18.08 19.18 0.23
C LEU A 190 18.37 18.56 1.59
N PHE A 191 17.86 17.34 1.84
CA PHE A 191 18.03 16.64 3.11
C PHE A 191 19.48 16.17 3.36
N PHE A 192 20.28 15.97 2.30
CA PHE A 192 21.72 15.72 2.43
C PHE A 192 22.53 16.91 2.95
N ARG A 193 22.00 18.14 2.86
CA ARG A 193 22.69 19.32 3.38
C ARG A 193 22.62 19.36 4.91
N ASN A 194 23.77 19.30 5.57
CA ASN A 194 23.89 19.36 7.04
C ASN A 194 23.24 20.62 7.65
N GLU A 195 23.22 21.73 6.92
CA GLU A 195 22.65 23.02 7.33
C GLU A 195 21.11 23.02 7.42
N THR A 196 20.43 21.99 6.92
CA THR A 196 18.96 21.93 6.91
C THR A 196 18.35 21.30 8.16
N GLY A 197 19.17 20.79 9.09
CA GLY A 197 18.69 20.22 10.35
C GLY A 197 18.02 18.85 10.20
N PHE A 198 18.29 18.10 9.12
CA PHE A 198 17.78 16.74 8.88
C PHE A 198 18.86 15.63 8.98
N GLY A 199 20.00 15.92 9.62
CA GLY A 199 21.07 14.94 9.85
C GLY A 199 21.99 14.66 8.66
N GLY A 200 21.72 15.26 7.50
CA GLY A 200 22.57 15.16 6.32
C GLY A 200 22.82 13.71 5.90
N ASN A 201 24.07 13.38 5.58
CA ASN A 201 24.43 12.02 5.13
C ASN A 201 24.18 10.93 6.19
N ASN A 202 24.26 11.27 7.47
CA ASN A 202 24.05 10.32 8.57
C ASN A 202 22.56 10.06 8.82
N GLY A 203 21.73 11.08 8.58
CA GLY A 203 20.31 11.04 8.92
C GLY A 203 20.09 10.97 10.44
N PHE A 204 19.04 10.28 10.86
CA PHE A 204 18.71 10.07 12.27
C PHE A 204 18.95 8.62 12.68
N THR A 205 19.69 8.42 13.76
CA THR A 205 20.09 7.13 14.35
C THR A 205 20.00 7.14 15.88
N ASP A 206 20.44 6.07 16.55
CA ASP A 206 20.51 5.96 18.01
C ASP A 206 19.18 6.20 18.75
N PHE A 207 18.07 5.70 18.18
CA PHE A 207 16.75 5.80 18.82
C PHE A 207 16.69 4.95 20.08
N LYS A 208 16.48 5.57 21.24
CA LYS A 208 16.43 4.87 22.54
C LYS A 208 15.02 4.64 23.04
N ARG A 209 14.15 5.65 22.92
CA ARG A 209 12.80 5.63 23.49
C ARG A 209 11.73 5.97 22.47
N ILE A 210 10.57 5.32 22.62
CA ILE A 210 9.33 5.64 21.90
C ILE A 210 8.18 5.60 22.92
N ALA A 211 7.43 6.70 23.05
CA ALA A 211 6.34 6.83 24.02
C ALA A 211 6.74 6.45 25.48
N GLY A 212 8.00 6.68 25.86
CA GLY A 212 8.54 6.34 27.18
C GLY A 212 9.13 4.92 27.30
N PHE A 213 8.89 4.03 26.33
CA PHE A 213 9.40 2.66 26.31
C PHE A 213 10.71 2.55 25.55
N ALA A 214 11.61 1.65 25.97
CA ALA A 214 12.84 1.39 25.23
C ALA A 214 12.53 0.75 23.87
N VAL A 215 13.04 1.30 22.78
CA VAL A 215 12.81 0.81 21.40
C VAL A 215 13.35 -0.61 21.22
N ALA A 216 14.45 -0.93 21.89
CA ALA A 216 15.08 -2.25 21.84
C ALA A 216 14.36 -3.32 22.68
N ALA A 217 13.41 -2.95 23.56
CA ALA A 217 12.72 -3.91 24.41
C ALA A 217 11.88 -4.89 23.57
N PRO A 218 11.87 -6.20 23.90
CA PRO A 218 11.08 -7.20 23.17
C PRO A 218 9.60 -6.85 23.05
N GLN A 219 9.02 -6.28 24.12
CA GLN A 219 7.62 -5.85 24.17
C GLN A 219 7.35 -4.73 23.17
N THR A 220 8.24 -3.73 23.11
CA THR A 220 8.13 -2.61 22.16
C THR A 220 8.26 -3.06 20.72
N ARG A 221 9.23 -3.93 20.40
CA ARG A 221 9.40 -4.50 19.06
C ARG A 221 8.17 -5.30 18.62
N THR A 222 7.62 -6.10 19.53
CA THR A 222 6.40 -6.86 19.30
C THR A 222 5.19 -5.94 19.08
N ALA A 223 5.06 -4.87 19.88
CA ALA A 223 4.00 -3.89 19.70
C ALA A 223 4.12 -3.16 18.35
N LEU A 224 5.32 -2.71 17.97
CA LEU A 224 5.59 -2.09 16.66
C LEU A 224 5.25 -3.03 15.51
N PHE A 225 5.58 -4.32 15.62
CA PHE A 225 5.20 -5.33 14.65
C PHE A 225 3.68 -5.41 14.48
N VAL A 226 2.94 -5.55 15.59
CA VAL A 226 1.47 -5.67 15.56
C VAL A 226 0.84 -4.38 15.03
N LEU A 227 1.31 -3.21 15.44
CA LEU A 227 0.86 -1.92 14.91
C LEU A 227 1.10 -1.80 13.40
N THR A 228 2.25 -2.28 12.92
CA THR A 228 2.58 -2.29 11.48
C THR A 228 1.65 -3.21 10.71
N PHE A 229 1.38 -4.41 11.24
CA PHE A 229 0.40 -5.32 10.65
C PHE A 229 -1.01 -4.69 10.60
N LEU A 230 -1.44 -4.05 11.69
CA LEU A 230 -2.73 -3.38 11.74
C LEU A 230 -2.81 -2.20 10.76
N ALA A 231 -1.72 -1.43 10.60
CA ALA A 231 -1.63 -0.36 9.62
C ALA A 231 -1.67 -0.90 8.18
N LEU A 232 -0.99 -2.02 7.90
CA LEU A 232 -1.06 -2.70 6.62
C LEU A 232 -2.48 -3.17 6.30
N LEU A 233 -3.15 -3.79 7.27
CA LEU A 233 -4.54 -4.24 7.14
C LEU A 233 -5.50 -3.06 6.94
N ALA A 234 -5.36 -2.00 7.74
CA ALA A 234 -6.17 -0.79 7.62
C ALA A 234 -5.96 -0.11 6.26
N GLY A 235 -4.71 0.00 5.80
CA GLY A 235 -4.37 0.50 4.46
C GLY A 235 -4.99 -0.35 3.35
N PHE A 236 -4.91 -1.68 3.45
CA PHE A 236 -5.54 -2.60 2.50
C PHE A 236 -7.06 -2.41 2.45
N VAL A 237 -7.73 -2.38 3.61
CA VAL A 237 -9.19 -2.18 3.71
C VAL A 237 -9.59 -0.81 3.18
N ALA A 238 -8.85 0.25 3.50
CA ALA A 238 -9.11 1.61 3.03
C ALA A 238 -8.95 1.72 1.51
N CYS A 239 -7.86 1.19 0.94
CA CYS A 239 -7.66 1.15 -0.50
C CYS A 239 -8.76 0.34 -1.20
N ARG A 240 -9.15 -0.80 -0.64
CA ARG A 240 -10.26 -1.62 -1.15
C ARG A 240 -11.59 -0.85 -1.12
N TYR A 241 -11.85 -0.10 -0.06
CA TYR A 241 -13.03 0.75 0.06
C TYR A 241 -13.05 1.85 -1.00
N ILE A 242 -11.92 2.52 -1.21
CA ILE A 242 -11.77 3.56 -2.24
C ILE A 242 -12.01 2.98 -3.64
N VAL A 243 -11.37 1.87 -3.98
CA VAL A 243 -11.45 1.24 -5.31
C VAL A 243 -12.86 0.73 -5.64
N THR A 244 -13.58 0.18 -4.66
CA THR A 244 -14.95 -0.33 -4.85
C THR A 244 -16.01 0.76 -4.88
N SER A 245 -15.68 1.97 -4.42
CA SER A 245 -16.61 3.08 -4.34
C SER A 245 -16.97 3.65 -5.72
N LYS A 246 -17.92 4.61 -5.75
CA LYS A 246 -18.20 5.41 -6.96
C LYS A 246 -16.93 6.16 -7.43
N LEU A 247 -16.13 6.67 -6.49
CA LEU A 247 -14.87 7.35 -6.77
C LEU A 247 -13.90 6.42 -7.50
N GLY A 248 -13.69 5.20 -6.99
CA GLY A 248 -12.78 4.22 -7.60
C GLY A 248 -13.19 3.79 -9.01
N ARG A 249 -14.50 3.66 -9.27
CA ARG A 249 -15.03 3.40 -10.62
C ARG A 249 -14.71 4.53 -11.60
N VAL A 250 -14.89 5.78 -11.18
CA VAL A 250 -14.54 6.95 -12.01
C VAL A 250 -13.03 7.02 -12.24
N VAL A 251 -12.22 6.79 -11.20
CA VAL A 251 -10.75 6.75 -11.32
C VAL A 251 -10.28 5.69 -12.33
N THR A 252 -10.88 4.50 -12.27
CA THR A 252 -10.55 3.41 -13.22
C THR A 252 -10.98 3.78 -14.64
N ALA A 253 -12.15 4.40 -14.81
CA ALA A 253 -12.57 4.90 -16.12
C ALA A 253 -11.65 6.02 -16.64
N VAL A 254 -11.16 6.90 -15.75
CA VAL A 254 -10.20 7.97 -16.08
C VAL A 254 -8.88 7.37 -16.56
N ARG A 255 -8.41 6.29 -15.92
CA ARG A 255 -7.23 5.53 -16.37
C ARG A 255 -7.42 5.02 -17.80
N ASP A 256 -8.56 4.40 -18.07
CA ASP A 256 -8.79 3.70 -19.34
C ASP A 256 -9.04 4.69 -20.50
N ALA A 257 -9.84 5.75 -20.27
CA ALA A 257 -10.13 6.77 -21.28
C ALA A 257 -10.54 8.12 -20.68
N GLU A 258 -9.57 8.89 -20.19
CA GLU A 258 -9.78 10.21 -19.59
C GLU A 258 -10.63 11.17 -20.44
N MET A 259 -10.41 11.21 -21.77
CA MET A 259 -11.19 12.06 -22.68
C MET A 259 -12.68 11.69 -22.71
N ARG A 260 -13.01 10.39 -22.66
CA ARG A 260 -14.39 9.91 -22.67
C ARG A 260 -15.10 10.25 -21.36
N VAL A 261 -14.39 10.11 -20.24
CA VAL A 261 -14.91 10.47 -18.91
C VAL A 261 -15.19 11.97 -18.81
N MET A 262 -14.32 12.81 -19.39
CA MET A 262 -14.56 14.25 -19.49
C MET A 262 -15.78 14.59 -20.37
N PHE A 263 -15.95 13.89 -21.49
CA PHE A 263 -17.13 14.06 -22.34
C PHE A 263 -18.43 13.67 -21.62
N SER A 264 -18.37 12.71 -20.69
CA SER A 264 -19.47 12.36 -19.79
C SER A 264 -19.69 13.34 -18.63
N GLY A 265 -18.97 14.46 -18.58
CA GLY A 265 -19.18 15.54 -17.60
C GLY A 265 -18.37 15.42 -16.29
N TYR A 266 -17.50 14.43 -16.15
CA TYR A 266 -16.64 14.29 -14.97
C TYR A 266 -15.36 15.11 -15.11
N ASN A 267 -14.93 15.78 -14.03
CA ASN A 267 -13.63 16.45 -13.97
C ASN A 267 -12.56 15.53 -13.35
N PRO A 268 -11.58 14.98 -14.11
CA PRO A 268 -10.59 14.04 -13.61
C PRO A 268 -9.68 14.58 -12.50
N LEU A 269 -9.49 15.91 -12.42
CA LEU A 269 -8.54 16.55 -11.51
C LEU A 269 -8.77 16.13 -10.05
N GLY A 270 -9.99 16.29 -9.55
CA GLY A 270 -10.30 15.99 -8.15
C GLY A 270 -10.14 14.50 -7.80
N TYR A 271 -10.51 13.62 -8.73
CA TYR A 271 -10.39 12.17 -8.57
C TYR A 271 -8.92 11.72 -8.50
N LYS A 272 -8.09 12.19 -9.44
CA LYS A 272 -6.64 11.91 -9.46
C LYS A 272 -5.95 12.48 -8.23
N LEU A 273 -6.28 13.74 -7.88
CA LEU A 273 -5.67 14.44 -6.76
C LEU A 273 -5.96 13.76 -5.42
N PHE A 274 -7.21 13.34 -5.18
CA PHE A 274 -7.56 12.62 -3.96
C PHE A 274 -6.78 11.30 -3.83
N VAL A 275 -6.76 10.47 -4.88
CA VAL A 275 -6.07 9.18 -4.87
C VAL A 275 -4.56 9.37 -4.69
N TRP A 276 -3.98 10.35 -5.35
CA TRP A 276 -2.58 10.73 -5.23
C TRP A 276 -2.21 11.16 -3.81
N THR A 277 -2.96 12.09 -3.23
CA THR A 277 -2.72 12.58 -1.86
C THR A 277 -2.92 11.48 -0.83
N PHE A 278 -3.97 10.68 -0.95
CA PHE A 278 -4.20 9.55 -0.04
C PHE A 278 -3.07 8.52 -0.10
N SER A 279 -2.59 8.22 -1.31
CA SER A 279 -1.43 7.35 -1.53
C SER A 279 -0.17 7.88 -0.85
N ALA A 280 0.11 9.19 -0.98
CA ALA A 280 1.25 9.81 -0.31
C ALA A 280 1.16 9.73 1.22
N VAL A 281 -0.01 9.96 1.80
CA VAL A 281 -0.24 9.78 3.25
C VAL A 281 0.02 8.33 3.67
N LEU A 282 -0.45 7.36 2.90
CA LEU A 282 -0.26 5.95 3.20
C LEU A 282 1.23 5.55 3.16
N CYS A 283 1.99 6.09 2.18
CA CYS A 283 3.45 5.96 2.15
C CYS A 283 4.11 6.62 3.37
N GLY A 284 3.66 7.82 3.77
CA GLY A 284 4.16 8.49 4.97
C GLY A 284 3.97 7.65 6.24
N ILE A 285 2.78 7.07 6.42
CA ILE A 285 2.51 6.15 7.54
C ILE A 285 3.43 4.93 7.50
N ALA A 286 3.66 4.36 6.31
CA ALA A 286 4.60 3.25 6.15
C ALA A 286 6.03 3.62 6.57
N GLY A 287 6.50 4.80 6.20
CA GLY A 287 7.82 5.30 6.60
C GLY A 287 7.91 5.60 8.10
N ALA A 288 6.87 6.19 8.68
CA ALA A 288 6.79 6.45 10.12
C ALA A 288 6.94 5.17 10.95
N LEU A 289 6.32 4.08 10.52
CA LEU A 289 6.41 2.77 11.17
C LEU A 289 7.76 2.08 10.90
N TYR A 290 8.38 2.33 9.75
CA TYR A 290 9.67 1.76 9.36
C TYR A 290 10.82 2.21 10.27
N VAL A 291 10.91 3.51 10.57
CA VAL A 291 12.04 4.11 11.29
C VAL A 291 12.32 3.50 12.68
N PRO A 292 11.34 3.33 13.59
CA PRO A 292 11.62 2.72 14.89
C PRO A 292 11.98 1.23 14.81
N GLN A 293 11.70 0.56 13.69
CA GLN A 293 12.02 -0.86 13.51
C GLN A 293 13.41 -1.07 12.89
N VAL A 294 13.79 -0.22 11.94
CA VAL A 294 15.10 -0.28 11.27
C VAL A 294 16.18 0.43 12.06
N GLY A 295 15.81 1.43 12.88
CA GLY A 295 16.75 2.14 13.75
C GLY A 295 17.49 3.29 13.08
N ILE A 296 17.17 3.59 11.82
CA ILE A 296 17.76 4.69 11.05
C ILE A 296 16.80 5.23 10.00
N ILE A 297 16.90 6.54 9.72
CA ILE A 297 16.35 7.17 8.51
C ILE A 297 17.40 8.13 7.95
N ASN A 298 17.72 8.02 6.66
CA ASN A 298 18.64 8.93 5.98
C ASN A 298 18.03 9.43 4.64
N PRO A 299 18.63 10.44 3.99
CA PRO A 299 18.07 10.99 2.76
C PRO A 299 18.06 9.96 1.61
N GLY A 300 18.94 8.96 1.65
CA GLY A 300 18.96 7.86 0.68
C GLY A 300 17.64 7.08 0.60
N GLU A 301 16.84 7.05 1.68
CA GLU A 301 15.51 6.46 1.69
C GLU A 301 14.54 7.18 0.74
N MET A 302 14.77 8.47 0.47
CA MET A 302 14.04 9.23 -0.53
C MET A 302 14.42 8.83 -1.96
N SER A 303 15.52 8.12 -2.21
CA SER A 303 16.08 8.02 -3.56
C SER A 303 15.07 7.55 -4.63
N PRO A 304 15.21 8.02 -5.89
CA PRO A 304 14.44 7.47 -7.00
C PRO A 304 14.57 5.96 -7.14
N GLY A 305 15.74 5.40 -6.80
CA GLY A 305 15.98 3.95 -6.79
C GLY A 305 14.98 3.20 -5.92
N ASN A 306 14.74 3.66 -4.69
CA ASN A 306 13.74 3.06 -3.81
C ASN A 306 12.31 3.13 -4.38
N SER A 307 11.98 4.23 -5.06
CA SER A 307 10.68 4.35 -5.75
C SER A 307 10.57 3.37 -6.93
N ILE A 308 11.67 3.10 -7.63
CA ILE A 308 11.72 2.07 -8.66
C ILE A 308 11.54 0.68 -8.01
N GLU A 309 12.20 0.38 -6.90
CA GLU A 309 11.99 -0.89 -6.18
C GLU A 309 10.50 -1.09 -5.81
N MET A 310 9.84 -0.04 -5.31
CA MET A 310 8.39 -0.07 -5.03
C MET A 310 7.57 -0.42 -6.28
N ALA A 311 7.91 0.16 -7.43
CA ALA A 311 7.26 -0.17 -8.70
C ALA A 311 7.52 -1.63 -9.10
N VAL A 312 8.72 -2.17 -8.85
CA VAL A 312 9.00 -3.59 -9.07
C VAL A 312 8.12 -4.48 -8.19
N TRP A 313 7.95 -4.15 -6.91
CA TRP A 313 7.08 -4.93 -6.01
C TRP A 313 5.64 -4.99 -6.52
N VAL A 314 5.10 -3.85 -6.96
CA VAL A 314 3.74 -3.76 -7.52
C VAL A 314 3.63 -4.55 -8.83
N ALA A 315 4.61 -4.40 -9.73
CA ALA A 315 4.62 -5.10 -11.02
C ALA A 315 4.70 -6.61 -10.85
N VAL A 316 5.62 -7.09 -10.00
CA VAL A 316 5.82 -8.52 -9.72
C VAL A 316 4.58 -9.12 -9.07
N GLY A 317 4.01 -8.42 -8.08
CA GLY A 317 2.82 -8.86 -7.38
C GLY A 317 1.55 -8.93 -8.25
N GLY A 318 1.44 -8.02 -9.22
CA GLY A 318 0.30 -7.85 -10.10
C GLY A 318 -0.43 -6.54 -9.81
N ARG A 319 -0.16 -5.52 -10.62
CA ARG A 319 -0.77 -4.19 -10.50
C ARG A 319 -2.29 -4.23 -10.63
N GLY A 320 -3.00 -3.39 -9.88
CA GLY A 320 -4.46 -3.27 -9.88
C GLY A 320 -5.18 -4.39 -9.12
N THR A 321 -4.52 -5.01 -8.14
CA THR A 321 -5.11 -6.13 -7.36
C THR A 321 -5.11 -5.91 -5.85
N LEU A 322 -4.43 -4.88 -5.33
CA LEU A 322 -4.19 -4.57 -3.91
C LEU A 322 -3.44 -5.66 -3.11
N ILE A 323 -3.83 -6.93 -3.21
CA ILE A 323 -3.14 -8.04 -2.56
C ILE A 323 -1.84 -8.43 -3.29
N GLY A 324 -1.74 -8.13 -4.59
CA GLY A 324 -0.54 -8.37 -5.40
C GLY A 324 0.66 -7.62 -4.88
N PRO A 325 0.59 -6.29 -4.73
CA PRO A 325 1.66 -5.49 -4.15
C PRO A 325 2.18 -6.01 -2.80
N VAL A 326 1.29 -6.53 -1.94
CA VAL A 326 1.70 -7.16 -0.68
C VAL A 326 2.56 -8.39 -0.96
N ILE A 327 2.06 -9.32 -1.77
CA ILE A 327 2.79 -10.53 -2.16
C ILE A 327 4.13 -10.17 -2.83
N GLY A 328 4.13 -9.20 -3.74
CA GLY A 328 5.32 -8.73 -4.43
C GLY A 328 6.35 -8.11 -3.49
N ALA A 329 5.93 -7.29 -2.53
CA ALA A 329 6.82 -6.73 -1.52
C ALA A 329 7.48 -7.83 -0.66
N PHE A 330 6.71 -8.83 -0.23
CA PHE A 330 7.24 -9.97 0.52
C PHE A 330 8.19 -10.85 -0.30
N LEU A 331 7.81 -11.19 -1.54
CA LEU A 331 8.64 -12.02 -2.42
C LEU A 331 9.95 -11.32 -2.78
N VAL A 332 9.89 -10.08 -3.25
CA VAL A 332 11.07 -9.34 -3.72
C VAL A 332 12.00 -9.00 -2.55
N ASN A 333 11.48 -8.55 -1.40
CA ASN A 333 12.34 -8.23 -0.26
C ASN A 333 12.84 -9.48 0.49
N GLY A 334 12.06 -10.57 0.49
CA GLY A 334 12.54 -11.88 0.94
C GLY A 334 13.69 -12.38 0.06
N ALA A 335 13.52 -12.32 -1.26
CA ALA A 335 14.58 -12.63 -2.23
C ALA A 335 15.78 -11.70 -2.05
N LYS A 336 15.58 -10.38 -1.86
CA LYS A 336 16.64 -9.41 -1.57
C LYS A 336 17.46 -9.87 -0.38
N THR A 337 16.82 -10.17 0.75
CA THR A 337 17.48 -10.56 2.00
C THR A 337 18.34 -11.82 1.82
N MET A 338 17.84 -12.82 1.10
CA MET A 338 18.59 -14.06 0.84
C MET A 338 19.69 -13.88 -0.21
N PHE A 339 19.41 -13.15 -1.29
CA PHE A 339 20.34 -13.00 -2.41
C PHE A 339 21.51 -12.07 -2.07
N THR A 340 21.25 -10.97 -1.36
CA THR A 340 22.32 -10.06 -0.92
C THR A 340 23.24 -10.67 0.13
N ALA A 341 22.86 -11.79 0.74
CA ALA A 341 23.75 -12.54 1.63
C ALA A 341 24.91 -13.22 0.88
N TYR A 342 24.73 -13.56 -0.40
CA TYR A 342 25.72 -14.29 -1.20
C TYR A 342 26.23 -13.51 -2.42
N PHE A 343 25.39 -12.66 -3.02
CA PHE A 343 25.63 -12.00 -4.31
C PHE A 343 25.15 -10.53 -4.30
N ALA A 344 25.60 -9.75 -3.31
CA ALA A 344 25.15 -8.37 -3.10
C ALA A 344 25.32 -7.46 -4.34
N GLU A 345 26.46 -7.58 -5.04
CA GLU A 345 26.80 -6.75 -6.21
C GLU A 345 25.85 -6.99 -7.40
N TYR A 346 25.27 -8.18 -7.51
CA TYR A 346 24.42 -8.57 -8.63
C TYR A 346 22.93 -8.31 -8.40
N TRP A 347 22.53 -7.84 -7.21
CA TRP A 347 21.13 -7.63 -6.87
C TRP A 347 20.41 -6.68 -7.84
N LEU A 348 21.04 -5.57 -8.23
CA LEU A 348 20.44 -4.60 -9.15
C LEU A 348 20.20 -5.19 -10.55
N PHE A 349 21.10 -6.05 -11.03
CA PHE A 349 20.92 -6.77 -12.30
C PHE A 349 19.77 -7.76 -12.21
N LEU A 350 19.69 -8.53 -11.11
CA LEU A 350 18.59 -9.46 -10.87
C LEU A 350 17.24 -8.74 -10.74
N LEU A 351 17.20 -7.62 -10.01
CA LEU A 351 16.01 -6.82 -9.82
C LEU A 351 15.51 -6.26 -11.16
N GLY A 352 16.41 -5.70 -11.97
CA GLY A 352 16.09 -5.20 -13.31
C GLY A 352 15.61 -6.30 -14.26
N ALA A 353 16.31 -7.43 -14.29
CA ALA A 353 15.92 -8.59 -15.10
C ALA A 353 14.56 -9.14 -14.68
N MET A 354 14.32 -9.30 -13.37
CA MET A 354 13.03 -9.73 -12.84
C MET A 354 11.91 -8.77 -13.24
N PHE A 355 12.13 -7.46 -13.15
CA PHE A 355 11.13 -6.48 -13.57
C PHE A 355 10.78 -6.59 -15.06
N VAL A 356 11.79 -6.67 -15.93
CA VAL A 356 11.57 -6.82 -17.38
C VAL A 356 10.89 -8.13 -17.71
N LEU A 357 11.35 -9.25 -17.15
CA LEU A 357 10.78 -10.57 -17.42
C LEU A 357 9.33 -10.67 -16.93
N VAL A 358 9.04 -10.19 -15.72
CA VAL A 358 7.68 -10.24 -15.19
C VAL A 358 6.77 -9.31 -15.97
N THR A 359 7.21 -8.11 -16.34
CA THR A 359 6.36 -7.18 -17.12
C THR A 359 6.09 -7.67 -18.55
N LEU A 360 7.03 -8.38 -19.19
CA LEU A 360 6.87 -8.93 -20.54
C LEU A 360 6.07 -10.23 -20.58
N TYR A 361 6.38 -11.19 -19.69
CA TYR A 361 5.82 -12.55 -19.75
C TYR A 361 4.67 -12.79 -18.76
N LEU A 362 4.56 -11.98 -17.70
CA LEU A 362 3.55 -12.07 -16.65
C LEU A 362 2.89 -10.70 -16.40
N PRO A 363 2.16 -10.12 -17.38
CA PRO A 363 1.61 -8.76 -17.30
C PRO A 363 0.60 -8.56 -16.16
N ASP A 364 0.01 -9.67 -15.66
CA ASP A 364 -0.91 -9.72 -14.52
C ASP A 364 -0.20 -10.06 -13.18
N GLY A 365 1.14 -10.17 -13.19
CA GLY A 365 1.99 -10.57 -12.08
C GLY A 365 1.73 -11.98 -11.56
N VAL A 366 2.23 -12.25 -10.34
CA VAL A 366 2.05 -13.53 -9.64
C VAL A 366 0.57 -13.88 -9.44
N ILE A 367 -0.29 -12.90 -9.19
CA ILE A 367 -1.73 -13.14 -9.02
C ILE A 367 -2.39 -13.62 -10.30
N GLY A 368 -2.00 -13.09 -11.45
CA GLY A 368 -2.50 -13.56 -12.74
C GLY A 368 -2.18 -15.03 -12.98
N LEU A 369 -0.95 -15.44 -12.65
CA LEU A 369 -0.54 -16.84 -12.74
C LEU A 369 -1.38 -17.74 -11.84
N LEU A 370 -1.59 -17.36 -10.58
CA LEU A 370 -2.41 -18.11 -9.63
C LEU A 370 -3.86 -18.28 -10.12
N LYS A 371 -4.45 -17.24 -10.73
CA LYS A 371 -5.80 -17.31 -11.32
C LYS A 371 -5.85 -18.31 -12.49
N ARG A 372 -4.90 -18.22 -13.43
CA ARG A 372 -4.83 -19.13 -14.59
C ARG A 372 -4.65 -20.59 -14.18
N LEU A 373 -3.82 -20.86 -13.17
CA LEU A 373 -3.63 -22.21 -12.62
C LEU A 373 -4.92 -22.75 -11.98
N ARG A 374 -5.63 -21.92 -11.22
CA ARG A 374 -6.90 -22.29 -10.59
C ARG A 374 -8.01 -22.57 -11.61
N GLU A 375 -8.06 -21.78 -12.69
CA GLU A 375 -9.01 -21.98 -13.78
C GLU A 375 -8.74 -23.28 -14.54
N ARG A 376 -7.47 -23.55 -14.90
CA ARG A 376 -7.07 -24.83 -15.52
C ARG A 376 -7.43 -26.04 -14.65
N SER A 377 -7.19 -25.94 -13.33
CA SER A 377 -7.52 -27.02 -12.40
C SER A 377 -9.03 -27.24 -12.27
N ARG A 378 -9.85 -26.20 -12.36
CA ARG A 378 -11.31 -26.30 -12.40
C ARG A 378 -11.84 -26.90 -13.70
N SER A 379 -11.24 -26.57 -14.84
CA SER A 379 -11.60 -27.14 -16.14
C SER A 379 -11.20 -28.61 -16.29
N ALA A 380 -10.25 -29.10 -15.49
CA ALA A 380 -9.81 -30.49 -15.46
C ALA A 380 -10.67 -31.40 -14.55
N MET A 381 -11.59 -30.86 -13.74
CA MET A 381 -12.55 -31.69 -13.00
C MET A 381 -13.69 -32.11 -13.94
N PRO A 382 -13.97 -33.42 -14.10
CA PRO A 382 -15.11 -33.86 -14.90
C PRO A 382 -16.39 -33.26 -14.33
N ALA A 383 -17.20 -32.66 -15.20
CA ALA A 383 -18.49 -32.11 -14.83
C ALA A 383 -19.30 -33.19 -14.11
N LYS A 384 -19.80 -32.88 -12.90
CA LYS A 384 -20.77 -33.74 -12.21
C LYS A 384 -21.93 -33.97 -13.19
N PRO A 385 -22.35 -35.23 -13.47
CA PRO A 385 -23.47 -35.47 -14.36
C PRO A 385 -24.67 -34.71 -13.81
N VAL A 386 -25.25 -33.83 -14.63
CA VAL A 386 -26.54 -33.23 -14.33
C VAL A 386 -27.52 -34.39 -14.29
N ALA A 387 -28.04 -34.72 -13.11
CA ALA A 387 -29.14 -35.65 -12.99
C ALA A 387 -30.30 -35.05 -13.78
N GLN A 388 -30.63 -35.64 -14.93
CA GLN A 388 -31.84 -35.31 -15.65
C GLN A 388 -33.00 -35.68 -14.74
N GLU A 389 -33.74 -34.68 -14.27
CA GLU A 389 -35.05 -34.93 -13.67
C GLU A 389 -35.92 -35.63 -14.73
N PRO A 390 -36.61 -36.73 -14.37
CA PRO A 390 -37.45 -37.43 -15.31
C PRO A 390 -38.60 -36.51 -15.73
N VAL A 391 -38.65 -36.18 -17.02
CA VAL A 391 -39.77 -35.49 -17.65
C VAL A 391 -41.01 -36.35 -17.47
N SER A 392 -41.94 -35.94 -16.61
CA SER A 392 -43.23 -36.61 -16.45
C SER A 392 -44.02 -36.50 -17.78
N SER A 393 -44.08 -37.59 -18.54
CA SER A 393 -44.95 -37.68 -19.70
C SER A 393 -46.40 -37.88 -19.24
N SER A 394 -47.13 -36.79 -19.03
CA SER A 394 -48.58 -36.84 -18.90
C SER A 394 -49.21 -35.55 -19.43
N ALA A 395 -49.57 -35.55 -20.71
CA ALA A 395 -50.77 -34.91 -21.29
C ALA A 395 -50.57 -34.59 -22.78
N VAL A 396 -50.52 -35.61 -23.64
CA VAL A 396 -51.00 -35.48 -25.02
C VAL A 396 -51.74 -36.75 -25.38
N ALA A 397 -53.01 -36.82 -25.00
CA ALA A 397 -53.94 -37.83 -25.48
C ALA A 397 -55.27 -37.16 -25.82
N GLY A 398 -55.58 -37.16 -27.12
CA GLY A 398 -56.96 -37.13 -27.62
C GLY A 398 -57.54 -35.75 -27.92
N ARG A 399 -57.45 -35.33 -29.19
CA ARG A 399 -58.59 -34.78 -29.96
C ARG A 399 -58.20 -34.58 -31.42
N THR A 400 -58.27 -35.67 -32.19
CA THR A 400 -58.44 -35.64 -33.64
C THR A 400 -59.31 -36.83 -34.06
N GLY A 401 -60.38 -36.55 -34.82
CA GLY A 401 -61.08 -37.54 -35.65
C GLY A 401 -62.53 -37.84 -35.24
N GLY A 402 -63.49 -37.34 -36.02
CA GLY A 402 -64.90 -37.74 -35.98
C GLY A 402 -65.78 -36.85 -36.85
N GLU A 403 -65.69 -37.01 -38.18
CA GLU A 403 -66.71 -36.56 -39.13
C GLU A 403 -68.01 -37.35 -38.95
N ALA A 404 -69.15 -36.65 -38.99
CA ALA A 404 -70.41 -37.05 -39.62
C ALA A 404 -71.24 -35.79 -39.88
#